data_AF-A0A1I6NSB6-F1
#
_entry.id   AF-A0A1I6NSB6-F1
#
_cell.length_a   1.000
_cell.length_b   1.000
_cell.length_c   1.000
_cell.angle_alpha   90.00
_cell.angle_beta   90.00
_cell.angle_gamma   90.00
#
_symmetry.space_group_name_H-M   'P 1'
#
loop_
_entity.id
_entity.type
_entity.pdbx_description
1 polymer ?
#
loop_
_entity_poly.entity_id
_entity_poly.type
_entity_poly.pdbx_seq_one_letter_code
_entity_poly.pdbx_strand_id
1 'polypeptide(L)'
;MPTPKNHKELLNLLIIQENNLNILYSNMANDLASILRQYKVTDKSVWYKNKDVKRKVDVLMNKFRGVYFNYISNSVQQSWELSNNHTDNLITNYTNGITIPDNYQRKFYQRNAAAVQSFINRGKEGFRLSDRVWSLTNQTREQLETFISSGLTVGRPASKLALDLKQFLKEPERRFRRLRDPETGKLILSNPAKNYHPGRGVYRSSYKNALRLSRNEINIAYRTADNLRRQNLPFVLGIEVHLSNAHPAYDICDELQGDYPKNFNFIGWHPNCLCYSKSKLLSKEDFVKYLKGKEISQSKYVKSIPINAARYLNNNSERIKGLTNKPHFVAENFKNTKAGFSLKKNIGVDVKVPKLVENNMITNLKNSGVHVNFNETSLNDFNSKAKGFDLNTMFSSLETELQLNGISRIRKTVDFSNSGFNFSLSGRDFEMTREIKYKDDFNSVYHAYLRVPKSTQGKGLTKKMFQTLYKQYEAGNIKQINVTANIDVGGYAWAKYGFSATKKSEVLHIINKSQNEAFKQIAKRKANYHYKKYGNDKPFPMIRFANIEGGKKELLGTWWSGTIDLTNKKELEWFLNYLFQ
;
A
#
# COMPACT_ATOMS: atom_id res chain seq x y z
N MET A 1 23.55 -15.20 23.25
CA MET A 1 23.97 -15.14 21.82
C MET A 1 23.70 -13.72 21.27
N PRO A 2 24.54 -13.20 20.36
CA PRO A 2 24.28 -11.92 19.72
C PRO A 2 22.99 -11.97 18.89
N THR A 3 22.23 -10.88 18.90
CA THR A 3 20.98 -10.76 18.14
C THR A 3 21.27 -10.88 16.64
N PRO A 4 20.57 -11.75 15.88
CA PRO A 4 20.82 -11.91 14.45
C PRO A 4 20.58 -10.62 13.67
N LYS A 5 21.38 -10.39 12.62
CA LYS A 5 21.27 -9.20 11.74
C LYS A 5 19.83 -8.97 11.26
N ASN A 6 19.18 -10.00 10.71
CA ASN A 6 17.81 -9.93 10.23
C ASN A 6 16.80 -9.49 11.31
N HIS A 7 17.00 -9.93 12.56
CA HIS A 7 16.14 -9.52 13.67
C HIS A 7 16.40 -8.07 14.07
N LYS A 8 17.67 -7.62 14.08
CA LYS A 8 18.01 -6.20 14.30
C LYS A 8 17.39 -5.30 13.24
N GLU A 9 17.42 -5.68 11.97
CA GLU A 9 16.81 -4.93 10.88
C GLU A 9 15.29 -4.83 11.02
N LEU A 10 14.61 -5.91 11.44
CA LEU A 10 13.18 -5.86 11.76
C LEU A 10 12.88 -4.93 12.96
N LEU A 11 13.67 -5.00 14.04
CA LEU A 11 13.51 -4.10 15.18
C LEU A 11 13.71 -2.63 14.79
N ASN A 12 14.70 -2.33 13.94
CA ASN A 12 14.92 -0.99 13.41
C ASN A 12 13.74 -0.51 12.57
N LEU A 13 13.17 -1.38 11.72
CA LEU A 13 11.96 -1.05 10.98
C LEU A 13 10.81 -0.70 11.94
N LEU A 14 10.59 -1.49 12.99
CA LEU A 14 9.53 -1.19 13.98
C LEU A 14 9.74 0.15 14.70
N ILE A 15 10.99 0.51 15.01
CA ILE A 15 11.34 1.81 15.62
C ILE A 15 11.05 2.97 14.67
N ILE A 16 11.47 2.84 13.40
CA ILE A 16 11.19 3.86 12.37
C ILE A 16 9.69 4.06 12.20
N GLN A 17 8.93 2.96 12.14
CA GLN A 17 7.48 3.03 12.01
C GLN A 17 6.82 3.67 13.24
N GLU A 18 7.27 3.36 14.46
CA GLU A 18 6.79 4.05 15.66
C GLU A 18 7.01 5.57 15.59
N ASN A 19 8.16 6.02 15.11
CA ASN A 19 8.44 7.46 14.93
C ASN A 19 7.49 8.10 13.91
N ASN A 20 7.24 7.43 12.78
CA ASN A 20 6.29 7.86 11.76
C ASN A 20 4.86 7.96 12.32
N LEU A 21 4.45 7.00 13.14
CA LEU A 21 3.16 7.03 13.81
C LEU A 21 3.03 8.21 14.79
N ASN A 22 4.09 8.52 15.53
CA ASN A 22 4.13 9.68 16.42
C ASN A 22 3.99 11.00 15.65
N ILE A 23 4.60 11.11 14.47
CA ILE A 23 4.44 12.27 13.57
C ILE A 23 2.99 12.36 13.09
N LEU A 24 2.40 11.24 12.66
CA LEU A 24 1.02 11.19 12.19
C LEU A 24 0.03 11.68 13.26
N TYR A 25 0.15 11.19 14.49
CA TYR A 25 -0.67 11.65 15.62
C TYR A 25 -0.42 13.11 15.98
N SER A 26 0.83 13.58 15.87
CA SER A 26 1.17 15.00 16.10
C SER A 26 0.49 15.91 15.08
N ASN A 27 0.50 15.53 13.81
CA ASN A 27 -0.16 16.29 12.74
C ASN A 27 -1.68 16.32 12.92
N MET A 28 -2.29 15.19 13.25
CA MET A 28 -3.72 15.13 13.59
C MET A 28 -4.08 16.05 14.76
N ALA A 29 -3.27 16.07 15.82
CA ALA A 29 -3.50 16.93 16.99
C ALA A 29 -3.37 18.42 16.63
N ASN A 30 -2.41 18.79 15.77
CA ASN A 30 -2.25 20.16 15.28
C ASN A 30 -3.44 20.62 14.41
N ASP A 31 -3.87 19.76 13.48
CA ASP A 31 -5.04 20.02 12.62
C ASP A 31 -6.30 20.22 13.48
N LEU A 32 -6.48 19.35 14.50
CA LEU A 32 -7.61 19.44 15.42
C LEU A 32 -7.57 20.74 16.25
N ALA A 33 -6.42 21.09 16.83
CA ALA A 33 -6.28 22.32 17.59
C ALA A 33 -6.59 23.57 16.75
N SER A 34 -6.21 23.54 15.47
CA SER A 34 -6.50 24.62 14.51
C SER A 34 -8.01 24.75 14.23
N ILE A 35 -8.71 23.62 14.09
CA ILE A 35 -10.18 23.61 13.95
C ILE A 35 -10.83 24.18 15.21
N LEU A 36 -10.43 23.69 16.39
CA LEU A 36 -11.05 24.07 17.66
C LEU A 36 -10.83 25.55 18.01
N ARG A 37 -9.72 26.16 17.60
CA ARG A 37 -9.44 27.60 17.82
C ARG A 37 -10.50 28.52 17.20
N GLN A 38 -11.11 28.11 16.10
CA GLN A 38 -12.09 28.95 15.38
C GLN A 38 -13.41 29.12 16.15
N TYR A 39 -13.54 28.49 17.33
CA TYR A 39 -14.79 28.43 18.08
C TYR A 39 -14.59 28.90 19.52
N LYS A 40 -15.33 29.94 19.93
CA LYS A 40 -15.43 30.35 21.33
C LYS A 40 -16.35 29.37 22.06
N VAL A 41 -15.83 28.71 23.10
CA VAL A 41 -16.61 27.81 23.95
C VAL A 41 -17.37 28.67 24.96
N THR A 42 -18.66 28.92 24.72
CA THR A 42 -19.56 29.48 25.72
C THR A 42 -20.24 28.35 26.49
N ASP A 43 -20.53 28.65 27.76
CA ASP A 43 -20.72 27.68 28.83
C ASP A 43 -21.65 26.50 28.52
N LYS A 44 -21.24 25.32 29.00
CA LYS A 44 -21.96 24.02 28.99
C LYS A 44 -22.31 23.39 27.62
N SER A 45 -21.90 23.94 26.49
CA SER A 45 -22.13 23.31 25.18
C SER A 45 -20.86 22.65 24.62
N VAL A 46 -20.77 21.34 24.81
CA VAL A 46 -19.89 20.43 24.05
C VAL A 46 -19.97 20.77 22.55
N TRP A 47 -18.84 20.86 21.86
CA TRP A 47 -18.75 21.15 20.41
C TRP A 47 -19.65 20.28 19.53
N TYR A 48 -20.16 19.15 20.04
CA TYR A 48 -21.18 18.31 19.44
C TYR A 48 -22.51 19.02 19.14
N LYS A 49 -22.85 20.10 19.86
CA LYS A 49 -24.02 20.92 19.52
C LYS A 49 -23.74 21.86 18.35
N ASN A 50 -22.46 22.15 18.05
CA ASN A 50 -22.06 22.91 16.88
C ASN A 50 -21.86 21.98 15.68
N LYS A 51 -22.86 21.97 14.80
CA LYS A 51 -22.86 21.13 13.59
C LYS A 51 -21.64 21.36 12.68
N ASP A 52 -21.11 22.59 12.62
CA ASP A 52 -19.96 22.92 11.79
C ASP A 52 -18.64 22.41 12.36
N VAL A 53 -18.44 22.52 13.67
CA VAL A 53 -17.25 21.93 14.34
C VAL A 53 -17.26 20.42 14.12
N LYS A 54 -18.43 19.79 14.38
CA LYS A 54 -18.59 18.36 14.23
C LYS A 54 -18.25 17.89 12.82
N ARG A 55 -18.79 18.56 11.80
CA ARG A 55 -18.49 18.29 10.40
C ARG A 55 -17.00 18.43 10.07
N LYS A 56 -16.33 19.49 10.54
CA LYS A 56 -14.89 19.69 10.32
C LYS A 56 -14.03 18.61 11.00
N VAL A 57 -14.40 18.22 12.23
CA VAL A 57 -13.73 17.13 12.96
C VAL A 57 -13.95 15.79 12.27
N ASP A 58 -15.15 15.50 11.77
CA ASP A 58 -15.43 14.28 11.03
C ASP A 58 -14.61 14.17 9.74
N VAL A 59 -14.47 15.29 9.01
CA VAL A 59 -13.58 15.38 7.84
C VAL A 59 -12.12 15.11 8.24
N LEU A 60 -11.64 15.72 9.32
CA LEU A 60 -10.28 15.47 9.83
C LEU A 60 -10.07 14.01 10.22
N MET A 61 -11.02 13.40 10.94
CA MET A 61 -10.90 12.00 11.37
C MET A 61 -10.96 11.02 10.19
N ASN A 62 -11.76 11.32 9.15
CA ASN A 62 -11.77 10.54 7.92
C ASN A 62 -10.44 10.67 7.14
N LYS A 63 -9.88 11.89 7.07
CA LYS A 63 -8.53 12.12 6.52
C LYS A 63 -7.49 11.32 7.30
N PHE A 64 -7.47 11.44 8.62
CA PHE A 64 -6.54 10.71 9.49
C PHE A 64 -6.67 9.20 9.32
N ARG A 65 -7.89 8.67 9.23
CA ARG A 65 -8.15 7.24 8.94
C ARG A 65 -7.49 6.80 7.64
N GLY A 66 -7.69 7.55 6.55
CA GLY A 66 -7.09 7.24 5.25
C GLY A 66 -5.56 7.26 5.31
N VAL A 67 -4.97 8.29 5.93
CA VAL A 67 -3.51 8.40 6.05
C VAL A 67 -2.95 7.28 6.94
N TYR A 68 -3.60 6.94 8.06
CA TYR A 68 -3.17 5.86 8.95
C TYR A 68 -3.27 4.48 8.27
N PHE A 69 -4.35 4.23 7.52
CA PHE A 69 -4.50 3.00 6.74
C PHE A 69 -3.37 2.84 5.71
N ASN A 70 -3.06 3.89 4.96
CA ASN A 70 -1.97 3.89 3.99
C ASN A 70 -0.62 3.66 4.67
N TYR A 71 -0.38 4.33 5.80
CA TYR A 71 0.84 4.17 6.59
C TYR A 71 1.05 2.71 7.06
N ILE A 72 0.03 2.06 7.64
CA ILE A 72 0.17 0.65 8.05
C ILE A 72 0.32 -0.26 6.83
N SER A 73 -0.46 -0.04 5.77
CA SER A 73 -0.39 -0.87 4.57
C SER A 73 1.01 -0.83 3.94
N ASN A 74 1.60 0.37 3.85
CA ASN A 74 2.98 0.54 3.38
C ASN A 74 3.98 -0.12 4.33
N SER A 75 3.79 0.00 5.65
CA SER A 75 4.66 -0.63 6.64
C SER A 75 4.63 -2.16 6.57
N VAL A 76 3.45 -2.74 6.32
CA VAL A 76 3.25 -4.17 6.06
C VAL A 76 3.94 -4.61 4.79
N GLN A 77 3.84 -3.84 3.71
CA GLN A 77 4.56 -4.14 2.46
C GLN A 77 6.07 -4.06 2.64
N GLN A 78 6.58 -3.03 3.32
CA GLN A 78 8.01 -2.89 3.62
C GLN A 78 8.52 -4.05 4.47
N SER A 79 7.78 -4.50 5.47
CA SER A 79 8.21 -5.63 6.31
C SER A 79 8.15 -6.97 5.59
N TRP A 80 7.18 -7.14 4.70
CA TRP A 80 7.11 -8.30 3.81
C TRP A 80 8.31 -8.34 2.87
N GLU A 81 8.68 -7.21 2.28
CA GLU A 81 9.82 -7.13 1.38
C GLU A 81 11.16 -7.28 2.11
N LEU A 82 11.26 -6.74 3.32
CA LEU A 82 12.41 -6.99 4.19
C LEU A 82 12.58 -8.49 4.46
N SER A 83 11.49 -9.20 4.76
CA SER A 83 11.51 -10.66 4.90
C SER A 83 11.95 -11.37 3.62
N ASN A 84 11.44 -10.96 2.46
CA ASN A 84 11.88 -11.50 1.17
C ASN A 84 13.39 -11.35 0.97
N ASN A 85 13.93 -10.15 1.21
CA ASN A 85 15.35 -9.87 1.07
C ASN A 85 16.19 -10.70 2.05
N HIS A 86 15.72 -10.88 3.29
CA HIS A 86 16.36 -11.76 4.26
C HIS A 86 16.41 -13.21 3.80
N THR A 87 15.33 -13.74 3.23
CA THR A 87 15.30 -15.09 2.69
C THR A 87 16.20 -15.22 1.46
N ASP A 88 16.27 -14.21 0.59
CA ASP A 88 17.17 -14.21 -0.56
C ASP A 88 18.65 -14.23 -0.14
N ASN A 89 18.99 -13.44 0.88
CA ASN A 89 20.33 -13.47 1.48
C ASN A 89 20.63 -14.83 2.11
N LEU A 90 19.65 -15.46 2.78
CA LEU A 90 19.80 -16.82 3.32
C LEU A 90 20.07 -17.82 2.19
N ILE A 91 19.29 -17.80 1.11
CA ILE A 91 19.48 -18.68 -0.05
C ILE A 91 20.88 -18.45 -0.64
N THR A 92 21.23 -17.21 -0.94
CA THR A 92 22.52 -16.83 -1.53
C THR A 92 23.70 -17.33 -0.70
N ASN A 93 23.67 -17.08 0.62
CA ASN A 93 24.74 -17.51 1.53
C ASN A 93 24.81 -19.03 1.65
N TYR A 94 23.66 -19.70 1.68
CA TYR A 94 23.58 -21.15 1.79
C TYR A 94 24.10 -21.84 0.53
N THR A 95 23.71 -21.35 -0.65
CA THR A 95 24.11 -21.91 -1.95
C THR A 95 25.47 -21.43 -2.42
N ASN A 96 26.15 -20.54 -1.69
CA ASN A 96 27.49 -20.09 -2.06
C ASN A 96 28.46 -21.27 -2.20
N GLY A 97 29.11 -21.37 -3.36
CA GLY A 97 29.98 -22.48 -3.75
C GLY A 97 29.25 -23.72 -4.30
N ILE A 98 27.92 -23.67 -4.50
CA ILE A 98 27.12 -24.77 -5.05
C ILE A 98 26.46 -24.31 -6.35
N THR A 99 26.69 -25.03 -7.45
CA THR A 99 25.99 -24.80 -8.72
C THR A 99 24.55 -25.27 -8.61
N ILE A 100 23.60 -24.33 -8.65
CA ILE A 100 22.16 -24.60 -8.58
C ILE A 100 21.58 -24.62 -9.99
N PRO A 101 20.88 -25.68 -10.40
CA PRO A 101 20.22 -25.70 -11.70
C PRO A 101 19.07 -24.65 -11.79
N ASP A 102 18.85 -24.08 -12.97
CA ASP A 102 17.91 -22.95 -13.19
C ASP A 102 16.48 -23.21 -12.72
N ASN A 103 16.02 -24.46 -12.80
CA ASN A 103 14.69 -24.86 -12.33
C ASN A 103 14.55 -24.72 -10.79
N TYR A 104 15.62 -24.95 -10.03
CA TYR A 104 15.65 -24.74 -8.58
C TYR A 104 15.85 -23.26 -8.25
N GLN A 105 16.69 -22.55 -9.00
CA GLN A 105 16.93 -21.13 -8.77
C GLN A 105 15.63 -20.32 -8.86
N ARG A 106 14.82 -20.51 -9.90
CA ARG A 106 13.52 -19.83 -10.02
C ARG A 106 12.57 -20.14 -8.86
N LYS A 107 12.56 -21.39 -8.36
CA LYS A 107 11.71 -21.81 -7.24
C LYS A 107 12.17 -21.19 -5.91
N PHE A 108 13.48 -21.13 -5.65
CA PHE A 108 14.00 -20.61 -4.38
C PHE A 108 13.74 -19.11 -4.23
N TYR A 109 13.87 -18.34 -5.31
CA TYR A 109 13.68 -16.88 -5.30
C TYR A 109 12.23 -16.43 -5.51
N GLN A 110 11.25 -17.35 -5.46
CA GLN A 110 9.83 -16.99 -5.56
C GLN A 110 9.36 -16.22 -4.31
N ARG A 111 8.95 -14.96 -4.49
CA ARG A 111 8.61 -14.00 -3.41
C ARG A 111 7.13 -13.92 -3.01
N ASN A 112 6.27 -14.83 -3.50
CA ASN A 112 4.83 -14.93 -3.13
C ASN A 112 4.08 -13.58 -3.08
N ALA A 113 4.23 -12.72 -4.09
CA ALA A 113 3.70 -11.35 -4.07
C ALA A 113 2.17 -11.28 -3.85
N ALA A 114 1.39 -12.28 -4.29
CA ALA A 114 -0.05 -12.32 -4.04
C ALA A 114 -0.41 -12.44 -2.54
N ALA A 115 0.49 -13.02 -1.73
CA ALA A 115 0.22 -13.29 -0.32
C ALA A 115 0.34 -12.05 0.59
N VAL A 116 1.12 -11.02 0.21
CA VAL A 116 1.11 -9.74 0.95
C VAL A 116 -0.22 -9.02 0.79
N GLN A 117 -0.81 -9.10 -0.41
CA GLN A 117 -2.11 -8.49 -0.64
C GLN A 117 -3.23 -9.30 0.02
N SER A 118 -3.11 -10.64 0.07
CA SER A 118 -3.97 -11.47 0.93
C SER A 118 -3.85 -10.96 2.36
N PHE A 119 -2.62 -10.80 2.86
CA PHE A 119 -2.36 -10.36 4.22
C PHE A 119 -3.09 -9.07 4.56
N ILE A 120 -2.95 -8.03 3.74
CA ILE A 120 -3.60 -6.72 3.94
C ILE A 120 -5.13 -6.87 3.94
N ASN A 121 -5.65 -7.72 3.07
CA ASN A 121 -7.08 -7.92 2.89
C ASN A 121 -7.70 -8.95 3.85
N ARG A 122 -6.89 -9.66 4.65
CA ARG A 122 -7.38 -10.72 5.54
C ARG A 122 -8.33 -10.14 6.59
N GLY A 123 -9.58 -10.62 6.57
CA GLY A 123 -10.47 -10.56 7.70
C GLY A 123 -10.00 -11.54 8.78
N LYS A 124 -9.65 -11.06 9.97
CA LYS A 124 -9.36 -11.91 11.14
C LYS A 124 -10.44 -11.65 12.17
N GLU A 125 -11.09 -12.70 12.66
CA GLU A 125 -12.26 -12.58 13.54
C GLU A 125 -13.40 -11.75 12.91
N GLY A 126 -13.48 -11.74 11.57
CA GLY A 126 -14.43 -10.91 10.81
C GLY A 126 -13.94 -9.52 10.41
N PHE A 127 -12.75 -9.07 10.87
CA PHE A 127 -12.25 -7.70 10.63
C PHE A 127 -11.02 -7.64 9.72
N ARG A 128 -11.15 -6.96 8.58
CA ARG A 128 -10.06 -6.58 7.66
C ARG A 128 -9.16 -5.54 8.33
N LEU A 129 -7.95 -5.31 7.79
CA LEU A 129 -7.07 -4.23 8.28
C LEU A 129 -7.80 -2.87 8.30
N SER A 130 -8.60 -2.59 7.27
CA SER A 130 -9.47 -1.41 7.19
C SER A 130 -10.41 -1.29 8.38
N ASP A 131 -10.99 -2.40 8.82
CA ASP A 131 -12.01 -2.41 9.87
C ASP A 131 -11.35 -2.23 11.25
N ARG A 132 -10.16 -2.80 11.45
CA ARG A 132 -9.34 -2.55 12.65
C ARG A 132 -8.88 -1.10 12.72
N VAL A 133 -8.46 -0.53 11.60
CA VAL A 133 -8.13 0.90 11.48
C VAL A 133 -9.37 1.76 11.73
N TRP A 134 -10.52 1.39 11.18
CA TRP A 134 -11.78 2.09 11.39
C TRP A 134 -12.16 2.12 12.87
N SER A 135 -12.17 0.95 13.53
CA SER A 135 -12.45 0.81 14.96
C SER A 135 -11.50 1.66 15.81
N LEU A 136 -10.19 1.59 15.53
CA LEU A 136 -9.19 2.38 16.24
C LEU A 136 -9.38 3.89 16.05
N THR A 137 -9.67 4.34 14.81
CA THR A 137 -9.89 5.77 14.53
C THR A 137 -11.15 6.28 15.21
N ASN A 138 -12.18 5.44 15.39
CA ASN A 138 -13.36 5.78 16.16
C ASN A 138 -13.06 5.88 17.66
N GLN A 139 -12.30 4.94 18.23
CA GLN A 139 -11.83 5.06 19.62
C GLN A 139 -11.00 6.33 19.83
N THR A 140 -10.16 6.68 18.85
CA THR A 140 -9.39 7.94 18.87
C THR A 140 -10.32 9.16 18.87
N ARG A 141 -11.39 9.13 18.07
CA ARG A 141 -12.43 10.16 18.08
C ARG A 141 -13.03 10.27 19.48
N GLU A 142 -13.64 9.21 20.02
CA GLU A 142 -14.28 9.19 21.35
C GLU A 142 -13.37 9.71 22.46
N GLN A 143 -12.08 9.35 22.43
CA GLN A 143 -11.09 9.85 23.38
C GLN A 143 -10.91 11.37 23.25
N LEU A 144 -10.83 11.91 22.03
CA LEU A 144 -10.79 13.35 21.76
C LEU A 144 -12.07 14.05 22.22
N GLU A 145 -13.24 13.45 22.03
CA GLU A 145 -14.51 13.99 22.52
C GLU A 145 -14.48 14.14 24.04
N THR A 146 -14.06 13.08 24.72
CA THR A 146 -13.92 13.05 26.19
C THR A 146 -12.96 14.15 26.67
N PHE A 147 -11.85 14.32 25.96
CA PHE A 147 -10.90 15.40 26.22
C PHE A 147 -11.52 16.77 26.00
N ILE A 148 -12.26 17.01 24.94
CA ILE A 148 -12.81 18.35 24.72
C ILE A 148 -13.97 18.64 25.69
N SER A 149 -14.85 17.67 25.95
CA SER A 149 -15.99 17.78 26.87
C SER A 149 -15.57 18.05 28.32
N SER A 150 -14.35 17.68 28.71
CA SER A 150 -13.78 17.99 30.03
C SER A 150 -13.09 19.36 30.08
N GLY A 151 -13.45 20.31 29.20
CA GLY A 151 -13.03 21.71 29.26
C GLY A 151 -11.61 22.01 28.77
N LEU A 152 -11.03 21.17 27.89
CA LEU A 152 -9.63 21.36 27.43
C LEU A 152 -9.40 22.71 26.74
N THR A 153 -10.45 23.22 26.12
CA THR A 153 -10.42 24.27 25.11
C THR A 153 -10.60 25.67 25.68
N VAL A 154 -10.97 25.82 26.95
CA VAL A 154 -11.27 27.13 27.53
C VAL A 154 -9.96 27.90 27.79
N GLY A 155 -9.79 29.05 27.11
CA GLY A 155 -8.72 30.03 27.37
C GLY A 155 -7.31 29.63 26.93
N ARG A 156 -7.10 28.55 26.16
CA ARG A 156 -5.76 28.05 25.79
C ARG A 156 -5.32 28.42 24.36
N PRO A 157 -4.05 28.84 24.16
CA PRO A 157 -3.46 28.98 22.82
C PRO A 157 -3.39 27.65 22.05
N ALA A 158 -3.53 27.69 20.72
CA ALA A 158 -3.56 26.50 19.85
C ALA A 158 -2.31 25.61 19.95
N SER A 159 -1.13 26.22 20.11
CA SER A 159 0.13 25.48 20.31
C SER A 159 0.13 24.70 21.63
N LYS A 160 -0.43 25.27 22.71
CA LYS A 160 -0.60 24.59 24.00
C LYS A 160 -1.67 23.50 23.92
N LEU A 161 -2.78 23.77 23.24
CA LEU A 161 -3.85 22.79 23.01
C LEU A 161 -3.36 21.58 22.21
N ALA A 162 -2.59 21.78 21.14
CA ALA A 162 -2.01 20.69 20.35
C ALA A 162 -0.99 19.88 21.16
N LEU A 163 -0.15 20.54 21.95
CA LEU A 163 0.80 19.89 22.85
C LEU A 163 0.07 19.03 23.89
N ASP A 164 -0.98 19.56 24.51
CA ASP A 164 -1.83 18.86 25.48
C ASP A 164 -2.54 17.66 24.83
N LEU A 165 -3.15 17.84 23.66
CA LEU A 165 -3.81 16.76 22.91
C LEU A 165 -2.81 15.64 22.57
N LYS A 166 -1.62 15.99 22.07
CA LYS A 166 -0.55 15.03 21.81
C LYS A 166 -0.16 14.26 23.08
N GLN A 167 0.03 14.96 24.19
CA GLN A 167 0.39 14.35 25.46
C GLN A 167 -0.72 13.44 25.98
N PHE A 168 -1.99 13.82 25.85
CA PHE A 168 -3.13 13.05 26.36
C PHE A 168 -3.53 11.86 25.48
N LEU A 169 -3.33 11.95 24.16
CA LEU A 169 -3.49 10.80 23.27
C LEU A 169 -2.46 9.69 23.59
N LYS A 170 -1.26 10.08 24.04
CA LYS A 170 -0.19 9.16 24.48
C LYS A 170 -0.34 8.71 25.95
N GLU A 171 -0.70 9.62 26.83
CA GLU A 171 -0.80 9.44 28.28
C GLU A 171 -2.10 10.06 28.82
N PRO A 172 -3.24 9.39 28.62
CA PRO A 172 -4.55 9.90 29.02
C PRO A 172 -4.66 10.22 30.51
N GLU A 173 -3.99 9.43 31.36
CA GLU A 173 -3.96 9.60 32.82
C GLU A 173 -3.40 10.95 33.29
N ARG A 174 -2.51 11.58 32.51
CA ARG A 174 -1.92 12.89 32.88
C ARG A 174 -2.96 14.00 32.93
N ARG A 175 -4.02 13.89 32.13
CA ARG A 175 -5.14 14.83 32.17
C ARG A 175 -6.01 14.61 33.40
N PHE A 176 -6.23 13.34 33.72
CA PHE A 176 -7.16 12.91 34.74
C PHE A 176 -6.70 13.20 36.17
N ARG A 177 -5.42 13.56 36.35
CA ARG A 177 -4.83 13.99 37.61
C ARG A 177 -4.75 15.51 37.80
N ARG A 178 -5.34 16.34 36.91
CA ARG A 178 -5.23 17.81 36.95
C ARG A 178 -6.49 18.58 37.36
N LEU A 179 -7.62 17.93 37.64
CA LEU A 179 -8.78 18.63 38.20
C LEU A 179 -8.62 18.68 39.72
N ARG A 180 -8.69 19.87 40.32
CA ARG A 180 -8.81 20.03 41.78
C ARG A 180 -10.28 20.09 42.15
N ASP A 181 -10.64 19.35 43.18
CA ASP A 181 -11.92 19.48 43.86
C ASP A 181 -12.04 20.91 44.44
N PRO A 182 -13.09 21.68 44.09
CA PRO A 182 -13.29 23.04 44.60
C PRO A 182 -13.45 23.11 46.12
N GLU A 183 -13.97 22.06 46.76
CA GLU A 183 -14.26 22.01 48.19
C GLU A 183 -13.10 21.43 48.99
N THR A 184 -12.40 20.42 48.45
CA THR A 184 -11.36 19.69 49.20
C THR A 184 -9.93 19.96 48.74
N GLY A 185 -9.73 20.65 47.62
CA GLY A 185 -8.41 20.99 47.06
C GLY A 185 -7.60 19.79 46.53
N LYS A 186 -8.10 18.56 46.69
CA LYS A 186 -7.46 17.31 46.26
C LYS A 186 -7.62 17.12 44.75
N LEU A 187 -6.65 16.45 44.12
CA LEU A 187 -6.73 16.12 42.69
C LEU A 187 -7.75 15.00 42.49
N ILE A 188 -8.82 15.27 41.73
CA ILE A 188 -9.89 14.34 41.41
C ILE A 188 -9.89 13.95 39.93
N LEU A 189 -10.30 12.73 39.63
CA LEU A 189 -10.56 12.26 38.26
C LEU A 189 -11.77 13.00 37.68
N SER A 190 -11.68 13.50 36.44
CA SER A 190 -12.87 14.03 35.74
C SER A 190 -13.94 12.94 35.62
N ASN A 191 -15.22 13.24 35.85
CA ASN A 191 -16.32 12.27 35.73
C ASN A 191 -16.30 11.45 34.41
N PRO A 192 -16.00 12.03 33.22
CA PRO A 192 -15.87 11.25 31.98
C PRO A 192 -14.71 10.24 31.98
N ALA A 193 -13.62 10.52 32.70
CA ALA A 193 -12.45 9.66 32.80
C ALA A 193 -12.60 8.51 33.77
N LYS A 194 -13.31 8.76 34.89
CA LYS A 194 -13.65 7.72 35.87
C LYS A 194 -14.52 6.63 35.23
N ASN A 195 -15.31 6.99 34.21
CA ASN A 195 -16.21 6.07 33.51
C ASN A 195 -15.62 5.47 32.22
N TYR A 196 -14.49 5.97 31.72
CA TYR A 196 -13.90 5.48 30.46
C TYR A 196 -13.09 4.19 30.67
N HIS A 197 -13.74 3.06 30.36
CA HIS A 197 -13.17 1.72 30.42
C HIS A 197 -13.31 1.04 29.05
N PRO A 198 -12.29 1.07 28.17
CA PRO A 198 -12.37 0.54 26.81
C PRO A 198 -12.41 -1.00 26.73
N GLY A 199 -12.60 -1.70 27.86
CA GLY A 199 -12.65 -3.15 27.96
C GLY A 199 -11.30 -3.82 28.22
N ARG A 200 -11.34 -5.13 28.46
CA ARG A 200 -10.16 -5.96 28.78
C ARG A 200 -9.23 -6.02 27.57
N GLY A 201 -7.97 -5.64 27.76
CA GLY A 201 -6.95 -5.73 26.72
C GLY A 201 -6.98 -4.58 25.71
N VAL A 202 -7.65 -3.46 25.99
CA VAL A 202 -7.56 -2.22 25.20
C VAL A 202 -6.93 -1.13 26.07
N TYR A 203 -5.93 -0.42 25.54
CA TYR A 203 -5.32 0.69 26.28
C TYR A 203 -6.29 1.88 26.32
N ARG A 204 -6.27 2.66 27.40
CA ARG A 204 -6.94 3.97 27.45
C ARG A 204 -6.35 4.97 26.44
N SER A 205 -5.10 4.76 26.00
CA SER A 205 -4.41 5.60 25.03
C SER A 205 -4.67 5.12 23.61
N SER A 206 -5.30 5.96 22.79
CA SER A 206 -5.45 5.71 21.34
C SER A 206 -4.10 5.50 20.66
N TYR A 207 -3.08 6.28 21.01
CA TYR A 207 -1.73 6.11 20.46
C TYR A 207 -1.14 4.74 20.80
N LYS A 208 -1.28 4.25 22.05
CA LYS A 208 -0.79 2.91 22.43
C LYS A 208 -1.56 1.79 21.71
N ASN A 209 -2.87 1.96 21.50
CA ASN A 209 -3.65 1.02 20.70
C ASN A 209 -3.19 1.00 19.23
N ALA A 210 -2.92 2.17 18.65
CA ALA A 210 -2.40 2.31 17.29
C ALA A 210 -1.02 1.68 17.13
N LEU A 211 -0.13 1.96 18.09
CA LEU A 211 1.21 1.39 18.11
C LEU A 211 1.18 -0.13 18.21
N ARG A 212 0.33 -0.68 19.09
CA ARG A 212 0.13 -2.13 19.21
C ARG A 212 -0.39 -2.73 17.90
N LEU A 213 -1.40 -2.13 17.28
CA LEU A 213 -1.94 -2.61 16.00
C LEU A 213 -0.82 -2.61 14.94
N SER A 214 -0.16 -1.47 14.76
CA SER A 214 0.91 -1.31 13.77
C SER A 214 2.03 -2.34 13.96
N ARG A 215 2.58 -2.46 15.19
CA ARG A 215 3.65 -3.42 15.50
C ARG A 215 3.21 -4.87 15.25
N ASN A 216 1.97 -5.22 15.60
CA ASN A 216 1.45 -6.56 15.37
C ASN A 216 1.33 -6.87 13.88
N GLU A 217 0.70 -5.99 13.09
CA GLU A 217 0.53 -6.23 11.65
C GLU A 217 1.88 -6.34 10.95
N ILE A 218 2.83 -5.45 11.25
CA ILE A 218 4.19 -5.46 10.70
C ILE A 218 4.91 -6.78 11.02
N ASN A 219 4.85 -7.22 12.28
CA ASN A 219 5.49 -8.45 12.74
C ASN A 219 4.87 -9.70 12.12
N ILE A 220 3.53 -9.78 12.09
CA ILE A 220 2.81 -10.91 11.51
C ILE A 220 3.10 -10.94 9.99
N ALA A 221 3.16 -9.79 9.32
CA ALA A 221 3.47 -9.71 7.89
C ALA A 221 4.87 -10.25 7.57
N TYR A 222 5.88 -9.75 8.27
CA TYR A 222 7.26 -10.21 8.14
C TYR A 222 7.35 -11.73 8.34
N ARG A 223 6.77 -12.24 9.43
CA ARG A 223 6.85 -13.67 9.76
C ARG A 223 6.03 -14.56 8.83
N THR A 224 4.90 -14.05 8.33
CA THR A 224 4.09 -14.77 7.33
C THR A 224 4.88 -14.93 6.03
N ALA A 225 5.50 -13.86 5.54
CA ALA A 225 6.32 -13.89 4.34
C ALA A 225 7.45 -14.91 4.47
N ASP A 226 8.14 -14.87 5.60
CA ASP A 226 9.25 -15.76 5.93
C ASP A 226 8.81 -17.23 5.97
N ASN A 227 7.72 -17.55 6.67
CA ASN A 227 7.19 -18.91 6.77
C ASN A 227 6.79 -19.47 5.39
N LEU A 228 6.07 -18.66 4.59
CA LEU A 228 5.64 -19.06 3.25
C LEU A 228 6.82 -19.42 2.35
N ARG A 229 7.93 -18.69 2.45
CA ARG A 229 9.12 -18.97 1.64
C ARG A 229 9.88 -20.17 2.17
N ARG A 230 10.14 -20.24 3.48
CA ARG A 230 10.85 -21.36 4.11
C ARG A 230 10.19 -22.71 3.84
N GLN A 231 8.85 -22.76 3.82
CA GLN A 231 8.11 -23.98 3.49
C GLN A 231 8.47 -24.56 2.12
N ASN A 232 8.76 -23.69 1.14
CA ASN A 232 9.12 -24.08 -0.23
C ASN A 232 10.61 -24.40 -0.41
N LEU A 233 11.47 -24.10 0.56
CA LEU A 233 12.91 -24.35 0.46
C LEU A 233 13.25 -25.78 0.89
N PRO A 234 13.81 -26.63 0.01
CA PRO A 234 14.03 -28.05 0.31
C PRO A 234 15.13 -28.28 1.36
N PHE A 235 16.06 -27.35 1.50
CA PHE A 235 17.15 -27.42 2.47
C PHE A 235 16.77 -26.92 3.88
N VAL A 236 15.50 -26.57 4.12
CA VAL A 236 14.99 -26.20 5.44
C VAL A 236 14.32 -27.42 6.08
N LEU A 237 14.86 -27.85 7.23
CA LEU A 237 14.44 -29.05 7.97
C LEU A 237 13.46 -28.77 9.12
N GLY A 238 13.42 -27.51 9.56
CA GLY A 238 12.69 -27.07 10.75
C GLY A 238 12.87 -25.57 10.96
N ILE A 239 12.24 -25.05 12.01
CA ILE A 239 12.49 -23.69 12.48
C ILE A 239 12.92 -23.71 13.94
N GLU A 240 13.79 -22.79 14.32
CA GLU A 240 14.25 -22.61 15.69
C GLU A 240 13.73 -21.25 16.18
N VAL A 241 12.86 -21.25 17.19
CA VAL A 241 12.27 -20.03 17.75
C VAL A 241 13.06 -19.59 18.98
N HIS A 242 13.49 -18.33 19.00
CA HIS A 242 14.29 -17.75 20.08
C HIS A 242 13.67 -16.47 20.64
N LEU A 243 13.95 -16.24 21.92
CA LEU A 243 13.72 -14.97 22.58
C LEU A 243 14.62 -13.86 21.98
N SER A 244 14.07 -12.65 21.90
CA SER A 244 14.87 -11.46 21.61
C SER A 244 15.67 -11.06 22.84
N ASN A 245 16.86 -10.50 22.65
CA ASN A 245 17.60 -9.88 23.77
C ASN A 245 16.87 -8.67 24.38
N ALA A 246 15.86 -8.13 23.68
CA ALA A 246 14.98 -7.07 24.17
C ALA A 246 13.69 -7.61 24.82
N HIS A 247 13.59 -8.92 25.07
CA HIS A 247 12.45 -9.51 25.78
C HIS A 247 12.46 -9.01 27.25
N PRO A 248 11.39 -8.34 27.71
CA PRO A 248 11.48 -7.49 28.91
C PRO A 248 11.31 -8.25 30.22
N ALA A 249 10.57 -9.36 30.23
CA ALA A 249 10.20 -10.10 31.42
C ALA A 249 9.66 -11.48 31.05
N TYR A 250 9.86 -12.47 31.92
CA TYR A 250 9.38 -13.84 31.74
C TYR A 250 7.90 -13.90 31.36
N ASP A 251 7.60 -14.55 30.25
CA ASP A 251 6.23 -14.76 29.76
C ASP A 251 6.09 -16.09 29.01
N ILE A 252 5.00 -16.24 28.24
CA ILE A 252 4.74 -17.48 27.49
C ILE A 252 5.82 -17.78 26.44
N CYS A 253 6.60 -16.78 26.00
CA CYS A 253 7.67 -17.02 25.03
C CYS A 253 8.77 -17.91 25.59
N ASP A 254 9.06 -17.79 26.89
CA ASP A 254 10.11 -18.56 27.57
C ASP A 254 9.80 -20.05 27.53
N GLU A 255 8.52 -20.40 27.70
CA GLU A 255 8.00 -21.76 27.65
C GLU A 255 7.93 -22.33 26.21
N LEU A 256 7.72 -21.45 25.23
CA LEU A 256 7.44 -21.80 23.84
C LEU A 256 8.66 -21.63 22.91
N GLN A 257 9.84 -21.28 23.42
CA GLN A 257 11.05 -21.26 22.61
C GLN A 257 11.55 -22.68 22.29
N GLY A 258 12.25 -22.86 21.18
CA GLY A 258 12.85 -24.12 20.78
C GLY A 258 12.58 -24.52 19.33
N ASP A 259 12.78 -25.81 19.03
CA ASP A 259 12.69 -26.37 17.69
C ASP A 259 11.26 -26.76 17.34
N TYR A 260 10.80 -26.31 16.17
CA TYR A 260 9.50 -26.63 15.62
C TYR A 260 9.62 -27.25 14.23
N PRO A 261 8.63 -28.06 13.80
CA PRO A 261 8.59 -28.59 12.45
C PRO A 261 8.62 -27.47 11.41
N LYS A 262 9.20 -27.75 10.23
CA LYS A 262 9.36 -26.80 9.11
C LYS A 262 8.10 -25.98 8.83
N ASN A 263 6.97 -26.65 8.97
CA ASN A 263 5.68 -26.15 8.58
C ASN A 263 4.92 -25.43 9.70
N PHE A 264 5.48 -25.37 10.90
CA PHE A 264 4.89 -24.62 11.99
C PHE A 264 4.82 -23.13 11.62
N ASN A 265 3.61 -22.57 11.58
CA ASN A 265 3.38 -21.17 11.27
C ASN A 265 3.63 -20.32 12.52
N PHE A 266 4.86 -19.85 12.69
CA PHE A 266 5.24 -18.94 13.75
C PHE A 266 5.02 -17.49 13.30
N ILE A 267 3.96 -16.84 13.77
CA ILE A 267 3.70 -15.40 13.55
C ILE A 267 3.88 -14.54 14.83
N GLY A 268 4.39 -15.16 15.89
CA GLY A 268 4.50 -14.61 17.24
C GLY A 268 3.57 -15.32 18.22
N TRP A 269 3.95 -15.35 19.49
CA TRP A 269 3.19 -16.03 20.55
C TRP A 269 2.02 -15.19 21.09
N HIS A 270 2.20 -13.87 21.13
CA HIS A 270 1.24 -12.90 21.66
C HIS A 270 1.40 -11.52 20.99
N PRO A 271 0.48 -10.56 21.22
CA PRO A 271 0.66 -9.18 20.80
C PRO A 271 2.00 -8.59 21.29
N ASN A 272 2.66 -7.78 20.46
CA ASN A 272 3.99 -7.19 20.70
C ASN A 272 5.12 -8.22 20.92
N CYS A 273 4.95 -9.47 20.48
CA CYS A 273 5.98 -10.48 20.61
C CYS A 273 7.25 -10.10 19.83
N LEU A 274 8.38 -10.05 20.55
CA LEU A 274 9.69 -9.69 20.01
C LEU A 274 10.50 -10.92 19.55
N CYS A 275 10.01 -12.14 19.78
CA CYS A 275 10.71 -13.37 19.41
C CYS A 275 10.98 -13.46 17.90
N TYR A 276 12.03 -14.18 17.53
CA TYR A 276 12.40 -14.40 16.13
C TYR A 276 12.60 -15.88 15.86
N SER A 277 12.55 -16.27 14.59
CA SER A 277 12.81 -17.64 14.18
C SER A 277 13.98 -17.71 13.21
N LYS A 278 14.79 -18.76 13.31
CA LYS A 278 15.81 -19.15 12.33
C LYS A 278 15.37 -20.42 11.60
N SER A 279 15.94 -20.64 10.42
CA SER A 279 15.74 -21.89 9.70
C SER A 279 16.79 -22.90 10.14
N LYS A 280 16.37 -24.13 10.47
CA LYS A 280 17.29 -25.26 10.66
C LYS A 280 17.64 -25.82 9.30
N LEU A 281 18.91 -25.70 8.91
CA LEU A 281 19.35 -25.97 7.54
C LEU A 281 19.93 -27.38 7.40
N LEU A 282 19.74 -27.97 6.23
CA LEU A 282 20.44 -29.19 5.80
C LEU A 282 21.93 -28.90 5.59
N SER A 283 22.81 -29.87 5.80
CA SER A 283 24.23 -29.74 5.45
C SER A 283 24.41 -29.52 3.94
N LYS A 284 25.49 -28.83 3.54
CA LYS A 284 25.76 -28.55 2.12
C LYS A 284 25.99 -29.84 1.34
N GLU A 285 26.65 -30.82 1.93
CA GLU A 285 26.95 -32.11 1.32
C GLU A 285 25.67 -32.88 0.98
N ASP A 286 24.71 -32.89 1.90
CA ASP A 286 23.43 -33.57 1.68
C ASP A 286 22.52 -32.78 0.73
N PHE A 287 22.65 -31.46 0.70
CA PHE A 287 21.95 -30.65 -0.29
C PHE A 287 22.48 -30.90 -1.72
N VAL A 288 23.80 -31.05 -1.91
CA VAL A 288 24.36 -31.46 -3.20
C VAL A 288 23.84 -32.84 -3.62
N LYS A 289 23.73 -33.79 -2.68
CA LYS A 289 23.10 -35.10 -2.94
C LYS A 289 21.64 -34.95 -3.38
N TYR A 290 20.89 -34.05 -2.74
CA TYR A 290 19.51 -33.73 -3.11
C TYR A 290 19.40 -33.16 -4.53
N LEU A 291 20.30 -32.24 -4.91
CA LEU A 291 20.35 -31.71 -6.29
C LEU A 291 20.67 -32.79 -7.33
N LYS A 292 21.37 -33.86 -6.94
CA LYS A 292 21.62 -35.06 -7.77
C LYS A 292 20.47 -36.08 -7.73
N GLY A 293 19.32 -35.72 -7.19
CA GLY A 293 18.12 -36.57 -7.16
C GLY A 293 18.01 -37.53 -5.97
N LYS A 294 18.89 -37.45 -4.97
CA LYS A 294 18.75 -38.27 -3.75
C LYS A 294 17.71 -37.67 -2.80
N GLU A 295 16.91 -38.50 -2.15
CA GLU A 295 15.94 -38.01 -1.18
C GLU A 295 16.61 -37.57 0.14
N ILE A 296 15.98 -36.60 0.81
CA ILE A 296 16.40 -36.16 2.14
C ILE A 296 15.77 -37.10 3.17
N SER A 297 16.61 -37.75 3.98
CA SER A 297 16.15 -38.65 5.04
C SER A 297 15.16 -37.96 5.99
N GLN A 298 14.02 -38.62 6.24
CA GLN A 298 12.99 -38.15 7.15
C GLN A 298 13.45 -38.02 8.61
N SER A 299 14.55 -38.66 9.01
CA SER A 299 15.10 -38.53 10.36
C SER A 299 15.73 -37.15 10.62
N LYS A 300 16.06 -36.39 9.57
CA LYS A 300 16.70 -35.06 9.68
C LYS A 300 15.71 -33.94 9.97
N TYR A 301 14.42 -34.15 9.69
CA TYR A 301 13.38 -33.15 9.91
C TYR A 301 12.99 -33.07 11.38
N VAL A 302 12.67 -31.86 11.84
CA VAL A 302 12.04 -31.67 13.15
C VAL A 302 10.59 -32.14 13.06
N LYS A 303 10.21 -33.15 13.85
CA LYS A 303 8.87 -33.79 13.79
C LYS A 303 7.90 -33.35 14.88
N SER A 304 8.42 -32.93 16.03
CA SER A 304 7.64 -32.54 17.21
C SER A 304 7.91 -31.12 17.63
N ILE A 305 7.02 -30.57 18.45
CA ILE A 305 7.25 -29.30 19.16
C ILE A 305 8.16 -29.51 20.38
N PRO A 306 8.69 -28.44 20.99
CA PRO A 306 9.45 -28.53 22.23
C PRO A 306 8.63 -29.15 23.37
N ILE A 307 9.30 -29.89 24.26
CA ILE A 307 8.66 -30.56 25.41
C ILE A 307 7.93 -29.54 26.30
N ASN A 308 8.55 -28.40 26.57
CA ASN A 308 7.93 -27.33 27.37
C ASN A 308 6.68 -26.77 26.68
N ALA A 309 6.69 -26.62 25.36
CA ALA A 309 5.51 -26.19 24.61
C ALA A 309 4.37 -27.22 24.66
N ALA A 310 4.70 -28.52 24.57
CA ALA A 310 3.70 -29.58 24.74
C ALA A 310 3.11 -29.56 26.16
N ARG A 311 3.96 -29.40 27.18
CA ARG A 311 3.53 -29.27 28.59
C ARG A 311 2.63 -28.06 28.78
N TYR A 312 2.99 -26.90 28.22
CA TYR A 312 2.18 -25.69 28.28
C TYR A 312 0.78 -25.91 27.68
N LEU A 313 0.71 -26.52 26.49
CA LEU A 313 -0.55 -26.81 25.80
C LEU A 313 -1.43 -27.78 26.58
N ASN A 314 -0.86 -28.80 27.21
CA ASN A 314 -1.59 -29.77 28.03
C ASN A 314 -2.12 -29.11 29.31
N ASN A 315 -1.26 -28.41 30.05
CA ASN A 315 -1.62 -27.74 31.31
C ASN A 315 -2.68 -26.64 31.11
N ASN A 316 -2.71 -26.02 29.93
CA ASN A 316 -3.67 -24.95 29.60
C ASN A 316 -4.82 -25.44 28.69
N SER A 317 -4.95 -26.74 28.48
CA SER A 317 -5.84 -27.29 27.44
C SER A 317 -7.30 -26.86 27.64
N GLU A 318 -7.85 -27.07 28.82
CA GLU A 318 -9.22 -26.67 29.17
C GLU A 318 -9.44 -25.16 29.03
N ARG A 319 -8.51 -24.35 29.55
CA ARG A 319 -8.57 -22.88 29.45
C ARG A 319 -8.59 -22.43 27.99
N ILE A 320 -7.74 -22.99 27.14
CA ILE A 320 -7.62 -22.60 25.72
C ILE A 320 -8.84 -23.08 24.91
N LYS A 321 -9.40 -24.25 25.24
CA LYS A 321 -10.63 -24.75 24.60
C LYS A 321 -11.82 -23.83 24.84
N GLY A 322 -11.94 -23.27 26.05
CA GLY A 322 -13.01 -22.35 26.44
C GLY A 322 -12.91 -20.92 25.89
N LEU A 323 -11.80 -20.55 25.22
CA LEU A 323 -11.66 -19.21 24.63
C LEU A 323 -12.50 -19.08 23.35
N THR A 324 -13.31 -18.01 23.27
CA THR A 324 -13.98 -17.59 22.04
C THR A 324 -12.96 -17.36 20.91
N ASN A 325 -11.87 -16.66 21.23
CA ASN A 325 -10.77 -16.38 20.31
C ASN A 325 -9.48 -17.02 20.81
N LYS A 326 -9.02 -18.05 20.10
CA LYS A 326 -7.81 -18.80 20.46
C LYS A 326 -6.53 -18.03 20.07
N PRO A 327 -5.43 -18.18 20.84
CA PRO A 327 -4.13 -17.63 20.45
C PRO A 327 -3.73 -18.09 19.05
N HIS A 328 -3.10 -17.22 18.27
CA HIS A 328 -2.85 -17.48 16.85
C HIS A 328 -2.04 -18.73 16.60
N PHE A 329 -0.97 -18.95 17.37
CA PHE A 329 -0.14 -20.14 17.23
C PHE A 329 -0.92 -21.43 17.50
N VAL A 330 -1.93 -21.40 18.37
CA VAL A 330 -2.82 -22.56 18.63
C VAL A 330 -3.75 -22.75 17.44
N ALA A 331 -4.47 -21.70 17.05
CA ALA A 331 -5.48 -21.74 15.99
C ALA A 331 -4.89 -22.18 14.64
N GLU A 332 -3.67 -21.75 14.33
CA GLU A 332 -3.03 -21.99 13.05
C GLU A 332 -2.35 -23.37 12.99
N ASN A 333 -1.78 -23.85 14.10
CA ASN A 333 -0.93 -25.05 14.07
C ASN A 333 -1.58 -26.32 14.64
N PHE A 334 -2.62 -26.21 15.47
CA PHE A 334 -3.13 -27.34 16.25
C PHE A 334 -4.62 -27.66 15.98
N LYS A 335 -4.97 -28.94 16.09
CA LYS A 335 -6.35 -29.45 16.19
C LYS A 335 -6.64 -29.84 17.63
N ASN A 336 -7.88 -29.61 18.05
CA ASN A 336 -8.38 -30.08 19.34
C ASN A 336 -8.74 -31.57 19.23
N THR A 337 -8.23 -32.40 20.13
CA THR A 337 -8.52 -33.83 20.22
C THR A 337 -8.94 -34.18 21.64
N LYS A 338 -9.51 -35.39 21.83
CA LYS A 338 -9.85 -35.90 23.15
C LYS A 338 -8.65 -35.97 24.10
N ALA A 339 -7.44 -36.14 23.56
CA ALA A 339 -6.18 -36.20 24.31
C ALA A 339 -5.45 -34.84 24.43
N GLY A 340 -6.06 -33.72 24.01
CA GLY A 340 -5.46 -32.38 24.07
C GLY A 340 -5.22 -31.74 22.69
N PHE A 341 -4.11 -31.04 22.52
CA PHE A 341 -3.76 -30.40 21.24
C PHE A 341 -2.81 -31.28 20.43
N SER A 342 -3.18 -31.55 19.18
CA SER A 342 -2.31 -32.26 18.22
C SER A 342 -1.91 -31.34 17.07
N LEU A 343 -0.68 -31.46 16.57
CA LEU A 343 -0.28 -30.77 15.35
C LEU A 343 -1.17 -31.20 14.18
N LYS A 344 -1.56 -30.26 13.33
CA LYS A 344 -2.28 -30.55 12.09
C LYS A 344 -1.41 -31.46 11.20
N LYS A 345 -1.78 -32.74 11.04
CA LYS A 345 -1.20 -33.64 10.03
C LYS A 345 -1.51 -33.09 8.63
N ASN A 346 -0.53 -33.09 7.74
CA ASN A 346 -0.46 -32.41 6.44
C ASN A 346 -0.17 -30.90 6.50
N ILE A 347 1.11 -30.59 6.54
CA ILE A 347 1.63 -29.43 5.84
C ILE A 347 2.67 -29.89 4.80
N GLY A 348 2.50 -31.11 4.29
CA GLY A 348 3.02 -31.54 3.00
C GLY A 348 1.94 -31.23 1.99
N VAL A 349 2.34 -30.67 0.85
CA VAL A 349 1.52 -30.17 -0.26
C VAL A 349 0.33 -31.07 -0.58
N ASP A 350 -0.80 -30.83 0.08
CA ASP A 350 -2.08 -30.68 -0.61
C ASP A 350 -2.49 -29.23 -0.43
N VAL A 351 -1.60 -28.35 -0.92
CA VAL A 351 -2.13 -27.25 -1.69
C VAL A 351 -2.86 -27.97 -2.81
N LYS A 352 -4.17 -28.22 -2.65
CA LYS A 352 -5.08 -27.85 -3.72
C LYS A 352 -4.57 -26.48 -4.10
N VAL A 353 -3.69 -26.40 -5.10
CA VAL A 353 -3.35 -25.14 -5.77
C VAL A 353 -4.71 -24.53 -5.88
N PRO A 354 -5.02 -23.47 -5.11
CA PRO A 354 -6.37 -22.98 -5.16
C PRO A 354 -6.56 -22.73 -6.64
N LYS A 355 -7.49 -23.45 -7.28
CA LYS A 355 -8.05 -22.98 -8.55
C LYS A 355 -8.29 -21.50 -8.27
N LEU A 356 -7.54 -20.66 -8.99
CA LEU A 356 -7.09 -19.36 -8.51
C LEU A 356 -8.15 -18.69 -7.65
N VAL A 357 -7.82 -18.52 -6.38
CA VAL A 357 -8.61 -17.63 -5.53
C VAL A 357 -8.33 -16.24 -6.09
N GLU A 358 -9.30 -15.75 -6.88
CA GLU A 358 -9.31 -14.49 -7.61
C GLU A 358 -8.50 -13.40 -6.90
N ASN A 359 -7.48 -12.87 -7.59
CA ASN A 359 -6.45 -12.00 -7.01
C ASN A 359 -7.01 -10.94 -6.07
N ASN A 360 -6.38 -10.79 -4.91
CA ASN A 360 -6.69 -9.75 -3.92
C ASN A 360 -6.74 -8.31 -4.48
N MET A 361 -6.02 -8.03 -5.55
CA MET A 361 -6.14 -6.80 -6.33
C MET A 361 -7.55 -6.66 -6.94
N ILE A 362 -8.04 -7.69 -7.63
CA ILE A 362 -9.37 -7.76 -8.25
C ILE A 362 -10.44 -7.55 -7.17
N THR A 363 -10.31 -8.24 -6.03
CA THR A 363 -11.22 -8.10 -4.90
C THR A 363 -11.21 -6.67 -4.33
N ASN A 364 -10.05 -6.01 -4.23
CA ASN A 364 -9.95 -4.63 -3.77
C ASN A 364 -10.52 -3.62 -4.75
N LEU A 365 -10.30 -3.84 -6.04
CA LEU A 365 -10.87 -3.05 -7.11
C LEU A 365 -12.41 -3.17 -7.08
N LYS A 366 -12.94 -4.40 -7.03
CA LYS A 366 -14.39 -4.67 -6.89
C LYS A 366 -14.97 -3.99 -5.64
N ASN A 367 -14.32 -4.12 -4.47
CA ASN A 367 -14.75 -3.47 -3.23
C ASN A 367 -14.70 -1.94 -3.29
N SER A 368 -13.81 -1.38 -4.11
CA SER A 368 -13.70 0.06 -4.37
C SER A 368 -14.67 0.54 -5.46
N GLY A 369 -15.61 -0.31 -5.89
CA GLY A 369 -16.60 0.01 -6.93
C GLY A 369 -16.04 0.02 -8.35
N VAL A 370 -14.90 -0.64 -8.60
CA VAL A 370 -14.35 -0.83 -9.94
C VAL A 370 -14.91 -2.12 -10.54
N HIS A 371 -15.45 -2.05 -11.74
CA HIS A 371 -15.84 -3.23 -12.50
C HIS A 371 -14.59 -3.86 -13.14
N VAL A 372 -14.38 -5.15 -12.94
CA VAL A 372 -13.14 -5.82 -13.31
C VAL A 372 -13.42 -7.04 -14.17
N ASN A 373 -12.90 -7.05 -15.40
CA ASN A 373 -12.97 -8.18 -16.32
C ASN A 373 -11.58 -8.76 -16.55
N PHE A 374 -11.43 -10.07 -16.40
CA PHE A 374 -10.15 -10.75 -16.56
C PHE A 374 -10.36 -12.25 -16.81
N ASN A 375 -9.33 -12.88 -17.36
CA ASN A 375 -9.11 -14.32 -17.26
C ASN A 375 -7.78 -14.59 -16.53
N GLU A 376 -7.52 -15.84 -16.17
CA GLU A 376 -6.30 -16.23 -15.45
C GLU A 376 -5.00 -15.81 -16.17
N THR A 377 -4.91 -16.08 -17.47
CA THR A 377 -3.72 -15.79 -18.29
C THR A 377 -3.42 -14.29 -18.31
N SER A 378 -4.43 -13.47 -18.62
CA SER A 378 -4.33 -12.01 -18.70
C SER A 378 -3.87 -11.37 -17.39
N LEU A 379 -4.24 -11.98 -16.27
CA LEU A 379 -3.92 -11.50 -14.95
C LEU A 379 -2.51 -11.91 -14.51
N ASN A 380 -2.04 -13.09 -14.92
CA ASN A 380 -0.64 -13.49 -14.78
C ASN A 380 0.28 -12.62 -15.64
N ASP A 381 -0.16 -12.27 -16.85
CA ASP A 381 0.55 -11.32 -17.73
C ASP A 381 0.65 -9.93 -17.08
N PHE A 382 -0.41 -9.41 -16.48
CA PHE A 382 -0.35 -8.15 -15.72
C PHE A 382 0.64 -8.21 -14.56
N ASN A 383 0.57 -9.25 -13.72
CA ASN A 383 1.43 -9.38 -12.55
C ASN A 383 2.92 -9.51 -12.90
N SER A 384 3.24 -10.01 -14.10
CA SER A 384 4.61 -10.15 -14.57
C SER A 384 5.11 -8.91 -15.32
N LYS A 385 4.31 -8.37 -16.25
CA LYS A 385 4.72 -7.32 -17.20
C LYS A 385 4.39 -5.89 -16.75
N ALA A 386 3.52 -5.73 -15.74
CA ALA A 386 3.05 -4.43 -15.23
C ALA A 386 3.12 -4.31 -13.70
N LYS A 387 4.04 -5.05 -13.06
CA LYS A 387 4.13 -5.22 -11.59
C LYS A 387 4.14 -3.92 -10.78
N GLY A 388 4.61 -2.80 -11.32
CA GLY A 388 4.64 -1.53 -10.59
C GLY A 388 3.35 -0.70 -10.63
N PHE A 389 2.34 -1.11 -11.40
CA PHE A 389 1.03 -0.44 -11.35
C PHE A 389 0.31 -0.74 -10.03
N ASP A 390 -0.07 0.32 -9.31
CA ASP A 390 -1.01 0.25 -8.19
C ASP A 390 -2.37 0.77 -8.64
N LEU A 391 -3.18 -0.13 -9.21
CA LEU A 391 -4.49 0.22 -9.75
C LEU A 391 -5.45 0.76 -8.70
N ASN A 392 -5.36 0.32 -7.44
CA ASN A 392 -6.23 0.82 -6.37
C ASN A 392 -5.88 2.27 -6.02
N THR A 393 -4.61 2.58 -5.84
CA THR A 393 -4.15 3.96 -5.61
C THR A 393 -4.42 4.84 -6.82
N MET A 394 -4.25 4.32 -8.03
CA MET A 394 -4.57 5.04 -9.27
C MET A 394 -6.05 5.43 -9.32
N PHE A 395 -6.98 4.47 -9.18
CA PHE A 395 -8.41 4.75 -9.26
C PHE A 395 -8.88 5.67 -8.13
N SER A 396 -8.42 5.46 -6.90
CA SER A 396 -8.79 6.32 -5.77
C SER A 396 -8.26 7.74 -5.90
N SER A 397 -7.03 7.93 -6.39
CA SER A 397 -6.44 9.25 -6.62
C SER A 397 -7.14 10.01 -7.75
N LEU A 398 -7.43 9.32 -8.86
CA LEU A 398 -8.20 9.89 -9.98
C LEU A 398 -9.60 10.29 -9.53
N GLU A 399 -10.30 9.41 -8.80
CA GLU A 399 -11.63 9.71 -8.27
C GLU A 399 -11.61 10.91 -7.32
N THR A 400 -10.61 11.00 -6.43
CA THR A 400 -10.45 12.14 -5.52
C THR A 400 -10.30 13.46 -6.29
N GLU A 401 -9.45 13.48 -7.33
CA GLU A 401 -9.27 14.69 -8.15
C GLU A 401 -10.53 15.07 -8.92
N LEU A 402 -11.29 14.08 -9.41
CA LEU A 402 -12.58 14.33 -10.05
C LEU A 402 -13.59 14.92 -9.06
N GLN A 403 -13.69 14.36 -7.85
CA GLN A 403 -14.59 14.85 -6.81
C GLN A 403 -14.26 16.28 -6.36
N LEU A 404 -12.96 16.61 -6.21
CA LEU A 404 -12.51 17.96 -5.89
C LEU A 404 -12.91 19.00 -6.97
N ASN A 405 -13.13 18.55 -8.20
CA ASN A 405 -13.58 19.38 -9.32
C ASN A 405 -15.08 19.25 -9.60
N GLY A 406 -15.86 18.74 -8.63
CA GLY A 406 -17.32 18.64 -8.72
C GLY A 406 -17.83 17.49 -9.60
N ILE A 407 -16.95 16.60 -10.05
CA ILE A 407 -17.31 15.43 -10.86
C ILE A 407 -17.47 14.24 -9.91
N SER A 408 -18.71 13.77 -9.75
CA SER A 408 -19.06 12.65 -8.86
C SER A 408 -19.81 11.55 -9.60
N ARG A 409 -20.04 10.41 -8.93
CA ARG A 409 -20.73 9.23 -9.50
C ARG A 409 -20.03 8.68 -10.75
N ILE A 410 -18.73 8.40 -10.62
CA ILE A 410 -17.91 7.87 -11.69
C ILE A 410 -17.98 6.33 -11.70
N ARG A 411 -18.33 5.75 -12.84
CA ARG A 411 -18.14 4.32 -13.13
C ARG A 411 -16.68 4.09 -13.49
N LYS A 412 -16.05 3.11 -12.85
CA LYS A 412 -14.65 2.73 -13.05
C LYS A 412 -14.61 1.32 -13.62
N THR A 413 -13.87 1.07 -14.70
CA THR A 413 -13.68 -0.27 -15.27
C THR A 413 -12.21 -0.57 -15.50
N VAL A 414 -11.83 -1.83 -15.38
CA VAL A 414 -10.54 -2.35 -15.86
C VAL A 414 -10.71 -3.72 -16.48
N ASP A 415 -10.16 -3.88 -17.68
CA ASP A 415 -10.28 -5.05 -18.52
C ASP A 415 -8.87 -5.58 -18.83
N PHE A 416 -8.54 -6.75 -18.29
CA PHE A 416 -7.24 -7.39 -18.49
C PHE A 416 -7.25 -8.27 -19.74
N SER A 417 -6.16 -8.24 -20.49
CA SER A 417 -5.92 -9.07 -21.68
C SER A 417 -4.49 -9.64 -21.67
N ASN A 418 -4.20 -10.61 -22.53
CA ASN A 418 -2.86 -11.19 -22.63
C ASN A 418 -1.83 -10.18 -23.20
N SER A 419 -2.32 -9.22 -23.99
CA SER A 419 -1.49 -8.18 -24.63
C SER A 419 -1.40 -6.88 -23.83
N GLY A 420 -1.98 -6.80 -22.63
CA GLY A 420 -2.12 -5.53 -21.93
C GLY A 420 -3.33 -5.44 -21.02
N PHE A 421 -3.70 -4.22 -20.64
CA PHE A 421 -4.96 -3.98 -19.93
C PHE A 421 -5.52 -2.61 -20.29
N ASN A 422 -6.83 -2.50 -20.26
CA ASN A 422 -7.54 -1.26 -20.54
C ASN A 422 -8.24 -0.80 -19.26
N PHE A 423 -8.31 0.50 -19.03
CA PHE A 423 -9.13 1.02 -17.94
C PHE A 423 -9.90 2.26 -18.37
N SER A 424 -11.09 2.43 -17.79
CA SER A 424 -11.94 3.57 -18.06
C SER A 424 -12.55 4.18 -16.79
N LEU A 425 -12.79 5.49 -16.84
CA LEU A 425 -13.58 6.24 -15.88
C LEU A 425 -14.63 7.02 -16.65
N SER A 426 -15.91 6.81 -16.35
CA SER A 426 -17.03 7.45 -17.04
C SER A 426 -18.04 8.02 -16.05
N GLY A 427 -18.55 9.21 -16.33
CA GLY A 427 -19.55 9.90 -15.53
C GLY A 427 -20.29 10.93 -16.36
N ARG A 428 -21.12 11.76 -15.71
CA ARG A 428 -21.81 12.85 -16.42
C ARG A 428 -20.78 13.85 -16.96
N ASP A 429 -20.77 14.03 -18.29
CA ASP A 429 -19.89 14.93 -19.03
C ASP A 429 -18.37 14.70 -18.85
N PHE A 430 -18.00 13.53 -18.31
CA PHE A 430 -16.61 13.14 -18.09
C PHE A 430 -16.38 11.71 -18.57
N GLU A 431 -15.30 11.49 -19.31
CA GLU A 431 -14.92 10.17 -19.78
C GLU A 431 -13.43 10.09 -20.05
N MET A 432 -12.79 9.00 -19.63
CA MET A 432 -11.38 8.76 -19.89
C MET A 432 -11.14 7.28 -20.11
N THR A 433 -10.41 6.94 -21.17
CA THR A 433 -10.04 5.55 -21.50
C THR A 433 -8.55 5.47 -21.81
N ARG A 434 -7.88 4.47 -21.25
CA ARG A 434 -6.46 4.16 -21.48
C ARG A 434 -6.30 2.70 -21.83
N GLU A 435 -5.44 2.43 -22.81
CA GLU A 435 -5.10 1.08 -23.25
C GLU A 435 -3.61 0.86 -23.09
N ILE A 436 -3.22 0.01 -22.15
CA ILE A 436 -1.83 -0.34 -21.90
C ILE A 436 -1.54 -1.57 -22.75
N LYS A 437 -0.43 -1.57 -23.47
CA LYS A 437 0.05 -2.70 -24.27
C LYS A 437 1.40 -3.18 -23.77
N TYR A 438 1.51 -4.48 -23.58
CA TYR A 438 2.77 -5.15 -23.31
C TYR A 438 3.50 -5.44 -24.62
N LYS A 439 4.78 -5.12 -24.66
CA LYS A 439 5.75 -5.68 -25.62
C LYS A 439 7.00 -6.00 -24.81
N ASP A 440 7.67 -7.10 -25.14
CA ASP A 440 8.74 -7.76 -24.36
C ASP A 440 9.51 -6.81 -23.43
N ASP A 441 10.12 -5.76 -23.96
CA ASP A 441 10.82 -4.71 -23.19
C ASP A 441 10.26 -3.29 -23.42
N PHE A 442 9.11 -3.12 -24.07
CA PHE A 442 8.61 -1.81 -24.49
C PHE A 442 7.11 -1.66 -24.24
N ASN A 443 6.73 -1.50 -22.97
CA ASN A 443 5.36 -1.20 -22.62
C ASN A 443 4.97 0.19 -23.12
N SER A 444 3.78 0.30 -23.68
CA SER A 444 3.23 1.57 -24.17
C SER A 444 1.81 1.77 -23.68
N VAL A 445 1.34 3.02 -23.65
CA VAL A 445 -0.04 3.35 -23.34
C VAL A 445 -0.64 4.18 -24.47
N TYR A 446 -1.82 3.78 -24.94
CA TYR A 446 -2.63 4.57 -25.86
C TYR A 446 -3.68 5.35 -25.07
N HIS A 447 -3.65 6.67 -25.22
CA HIS A 447 -4.62 7.59 -24.65
C HIS A 447 -5.86 7.62 -25.56
N ALA A 448 -6.67 6.57 -25.48
CA ALA A 448 -7.78 6.31 -26.39
C ALA A 448 -8.86 7.41 -26.35
N TYR A 449 -9.23 7.89 -25.16
CA TYR A 449 -10.26 8.92 -25.03
C TYR A 449 -10.05 9.81 -23.80
N LEU A 450 -10.40 11.09 -23.93
CA LEU A 450 -10.54 12.02 -22.80
C LEU A 450 -11.55 13.10 -23.14
N ARG A 451 -12.61 13.18 -22.34
CA ARG A 451 -13.58 14.26 -22.33
C ARG A 451 -13.73 14.76 -20.90
N VAL A 452 -13.64 16.08 -20.73
CA VAL A 452 -13.83 16.75 -19.43
C VAL A 452 -14.93 17.80 -19.54
N PRO A 453 -15.72 18.05 -18.47
CA PRO A 453 -16.77 19.05 -18.50
C PRO A 453 -16.23 20.43 -18.86
N LYS A 454 -16.97 21.21 -19.67
CA LYS A 454 -16.58 22.58 -20.05
C LYS A 454 -16.24 23.46 -18.84
N SER A 455 -16.96 23.28 -17.73
CA SER A 455 -16.75 24.00 -16.47
C SER A 455 -15.40 23.73 -15.79
N THR A 456 -14.68 22.68 -16.19
CA THR A 456 -13.37 22.28 -15.63
C THR A 456 -12.20 22.53 -16.59
N GLN A 457 -12.49 22.90 -17.84
CA GLN A 457 -11.46 23.20 -18.84
C GLN A 457 -10.67 24.45 -18.42
N GLY A 458 -9.34 24.40 -18.59
CA GLY A 458 -8.43 25.48 -18.17
C GLY A 458 -8.18 25.57 -16.65
N LYS A 459 -8.84 24.76 -15.82
CA LYS A 459 -8.69 24.78 -14.33
C LYS A 459 -7.66 23.79 -13.79
N GLY A 460 -6.87 23.17 -14.65
CA GLY A 460 -5.78 22.26 -14.26
C GLY A 460 -6.19 20.82 -13.90
N LEU A 461 -7.47 20.45 -14.01
CA LEU A 461 -7.95 19.07 -13.76
C LEU A 461 -7.15 18.03 -14.58
N THR A 462 -7.05 18.24 -15.90
CA THR A 462 -6.34 17.32 -16.80
C THR A 462 -4.85 17.18 -16.45
N LYS A 463 -4.21 18.28 -16.02
CA LYS A 463 -2.81 18.29 -15.59
C LYS A 463 -2.61 17.39 -14.37
N LYS A 464 -3.45 17.54 -13.33
CA LYS A 464 -3.41 16.70 -12.13
C LYS A 464 -3.69 15.23 -12.40
N MET A 465 -4.67 14.94 -13.25
CA MET A 465 -4.95 13.57 -13.67
C MET A 465 -3.73 12.94 -14.37
N PHE A 466 -3.07 13.68 -15.25
CA PHE A 466 -1.89 13.16 -15.95
C PHE A 466 -0.67 13.03 -15.02
N GLN A 467 -0.52 13.88 -13.99
CA GLN A 467 0.49 13.65 -12.94
C GLN A 467 0.25 12.32 -12.21
N THR A 468 -1.01 12.01 -11.86
CA THR A 468 -1.38 10.73 -11.24
C THR A 468 -1.08 9.55 -12.16
N LEU A 469 -1.44 9.66 -13.45
CA LEU A 469 -1.17 8.62 -14.44
C LEU A 469 0.33 8.43 -14.70
N TYR A 470 1.08 9.52 -14.82
CA TYR A 470 2.52 9.49 -15.08
C TYR A 470 3.28 8.72 -13.99
N LYS A 471 2.92 8.91 -12.70
CA LYS A 471 3.50 8.12 -11.61
C LYS A 471 3.28 6.61 -11.79
N GLN A 472 2.11 6.21 -12.31
CA GLN A 472 1.81 4.81 -12.61
C GLN A 472 2.57 4.33 -13.85
N TYR A 473 2.74 5.18 -14.86
CA TYR A 473 3.49 4.88 -16.06
C TYR A 473 4.98 4.63 -15.76
N GLU A 474 5.56 5.48 -14.90
CA GLU A 474 6.94 5.31 -14.42
C GLU A 474 7.09 3.99 -13.65
N ALA A 475 6.23 3.75 -12.66
CA ALA A 475 6.25 2.52 -11.88
C ALA A 475 6.01 1.26 -12.74
N GLY A 476 5.13 1.36 -13.73
CA GLY A 476 4.77 0.30 -14.67
C GLY A 476 5.71 0.11 -15.86
N ASN A 477 6.86 0.80 -15.88
CA ASN A 477 7.84 0.75 -16.96
C ASN A 477 7.24 1.06 -18.35
N ILE A 478 6.31 2.01 -18.42
CA ILE A 478 5.77 2.51 -19.69
C ILE A 478 6.82 3.41 -20.34
N LYS A 479 7.19 3.10 -21.57
CA LYS A 479 8.23 3.82 -22.33
C LYS A 479 7.66 4.80 -23.34
N GLN A 480 6.40 4.65 -23.74
CA GLN A 480 5.80 5.48 -24.78
C GLN A 480 4.32 5.74 -24.52
N ILE A 481 3.87 6.96 -24.81
CA ILE A 481 2.46 7.33 -24.86
C ILE A 481 2.06 7.62 -26.30
N ASN A 482 0.98 7.00 -26.76
CA ASN A 482 0.41 7.21 -28.09
C ASN A 482 -0.96 7.91 -27.97
N VAL A 483 -1.29 8.77 -28.92
CA VAL A 483 -2.55 9.54 -28.95
C VAL A 483 -3.08 9.60 -30.39
N THR A 484 -4.39 9.79 -30.51
CA THR A 484 -4.97 10.39 -31.71
C THR A 484 -5.42 11.79 -31.33
N ALA A 485 -4.77 12.81 -31.89
CA ALA A 485 -5.17 14.18 -31.69
C ALA A 485 -6.47 14.44 -32.45
N ASN A 486 -7.51 14.87 -31.74
CA ASN A 486 -8.84 15.08 -32.30
C ASN A 486 -9.06 16.53 -32.77
N ILE A 487 -10.10 16.68 -33.60
CA ILE A 487 -10.43 17.91 -34.31
C ILE A 487 -10.83 19.07 -33.39
N ASP A 488 -11.32 18.84 -32.18
CA ASP A 488 -11.81 19.95 -31.35
C ASP A 488 -10.67 20.76 -30.71
N VAL A 489 -10.00 20.15 -29.74
CA VAL A 489 -8.94 20.80 -28.94
C VAL A 489 -7.66 19.97 -28.89
N GLY A 490 -7.72 18.68 -29.23
CA GLY A 490 -6.62 17.74 -29.12
C GLY A 490 -5.43 18.11 -30.00
N GLY A 491 -5.69 18.62 -31.22
CA GLY A 491 -4.65 19.03 -32.16
C GLY A 491 -3.62 20.00 -31.56
N TYR A 492 -4.07 21.04 -30.85
CA TYR A 492 -3.18 21.98 -30.15
C TYR A 492 -2.71 21.45 -28.79
N ALA A 493 -3.60 20.84 -28.01
CA ALA A 493 -3.29 20.39 -26.66
C ALA A 493 -2.11 19.41 -26.64
N TRP A 494 -2.18 18.33 -27.44
CA TRP A 494 -1.11 17.33 -27.49
C TRP A 494 0.20 17.90 -28.05
N ALA A 495 0.12 18.81 -29.01
CA ALA A 495 1.31 19.50 -29.52
C ALA A 495 1.99 20.33 -28.42
N LYS A 496 1.21 21.03 -27.59
CA LYS A 496 1.73 21.81 -26.46
C LYS A 496 2.31 20.91 -25.36
N TYR A 497 1.77 19.71 -25.18
CA TYR A 497 2.25 18.73 -24.20
C TYR A 497 3.52 17.99 -24.65
N GLY A 498 4.07 18.32 -25.82
CA GLY A 498 5.33 17.78 -26.32
C GLY A 498 5.22 16.59 -27.26
N PHE A 499 4.00 16.19 -27.66
CA PHE A 499 3.82 15.05 -28.55
C PHE A 499 4.31 15.35 -29.98
N SER A 500 4.79 14.31 -30.64
CA SER A 500 5.26 14.33 -32.02
C SER A 500 4.26 13.63 -32.94
N ALA A 501 4.02 14.19 -34.14
CA ALA A 501 3.19 13.57 -35.16
C ALA A 501 3.95 12.44 -35.86
N THR A 502 3.36 11.25 -35.92
CA THR A 502 4.03 10.04 -36.43
C THR A 502 4.00 9.93 -37.94
N LYS A 503 3.09 10.62 -38.62
CA LYS A 503 2.97 10.58 -40.10
C LYS A 503 3.32 11.92 -40.73
N LYS A 504 4.26 11.90 -41.66
CA LYS A 504 4.63 13.06 -42.48
C LYS A 504 3.44 13.64 -43.28
N SER A 505 2.57 12.77 -43.80
CA SER A 505 1.39 13.20 -44.56
C SER A 505 0.45 14.08 -43.74
N GLU A 506 0.24 13.76 -42.46
CA GLU A 506 -0.61 14.55 -41.55
C GLU A 506 0.03 15.92 -41.24
N VAL A 507 1.35 15.96 -41.04
CA VAL A 507 2.10 17.22 -40.85
C VAL A 507 2.00 18.12 -42.08
N LEU A 508 2.19 17.56 -43.28
CA LEU A 508 2.06 18.31 -44.53
C LEU A 508 0.61 18.76 -44.78
N HIS A 509 -0.38 17.94 -44.41
CA HIS A 509 -1.78 18.32 -44.51
C HIS A 509 -2.10 19.56 -43.65
N ILE A 510 -1.61 19.60 -42.41
CA ILE A 510 -1.78 20.77 -41.52
C ILE A 510 -1.16 22.03 -42.16
N ILE A 511 0.06 21.92 -42.69
CA ILE A 511 0.74 23.04 -43.37
C ILE A 511 -0.10 23.51 -44.58
N ASN A 512 -0.54 22.59 -45.43
CA ASN A 512 -1.21 22.92 -46.67
C ASN A 512 -2.63 23.48 -46.47
N LYS A 513 -3.33 23.04 -45.41
CA LYS A 513 -4.66 23.52 -45.05
C LYS A 513 -4.64 24.95 -44.47
N SER A 514 -3.53 25.35 -43.85
CA SER A 514 -3.38 26.65 -43.22
C SER A 514 -3.57 27.80 -44.22
N GLN A 515 -4.45 28.74 -43.84
CA GLN A 515 -4.67 29.99 -44.58
C GLN A 515 -3.75 31.13 -44.10
N ASN A 516 -3.00 30.89 -43.03
CA ASN A 516 -2.04 31.85 -42.48
C ASN A 516 -0.68 31.65 -43.18
N GLU A 517 -0.37 32.51 -44.16
CA GLU A 517 0.85 32.39 -44.95
C GLU A 517 2.14 32.52 -44.11
N ALA A 518 2.14 33.35 -43.06
CA ALA A 518 3.28 33.47 -42.15
C ALA A 518 3.54 32.16 -41.39
N PHE A 519 2.48 31.55 -40.83
CA PHE A 519 2.58 30.23 -40.19
C PHE A 519 3.05 29.17 -41.19
N LYS A 520 2.41 29.11 -42.36
CA LYS A 520 2.67 28.11 -43.41
C LYS A 520 4.11 28.12 -43.88
N GLN A 521 4.70 29.30 -44.12
CA GLN A 521 6.09 29.42 -44.51
C GLN A 521 7.05 28.91 -43.43
N ILE A 522 6.84 29.31 -42.17
CA ILE A 522 7.68 28.89 -41.04
C ILE A 522 7.53 27.38 -40.78
N ALA A 523 6.29 26.88 -40.78
CA ALA A 523 5.97 25.47 -40.58
C ALA A 523 6.59 24.59 -41.68
N LYS A 524 6.48 25.00 -42.95
CA LYS A 524 7.12 24.33 -44.09
C LYS A 524 8.64 24.26 -43.95
N ARG A 525 9.29 25.38 -43.57
CA ARG A 525 10.75 25.40 -43.31
C ARG A 525 11.13 24.43 -42.19
N LYS A 526 10.41 24.44 -41.05
CA LYS A 526 10.67 23.55 -39.92
C LYS A 526 10.47 22.07 -40.26
N ALA A 527 9.40 21.73 -41.00
CA ALA A 527 9.12 20.37 -41.44
C ALA A 527 10.16 19.87 -42.45
N ASN A 528 10.50 20.68 -43.47
CA ASN A 528 11.53 20.33 -44.46
C ASN A 528 12.89 20.08 -43.79
N TYR A 529 13.30 20.96 -42.88
CA TYR A 529 14.54 20.77 -42.12
C TYR A 529 14.52 19.45 -41.33
N HIS A 530 13.42 19.17 -40.62
CA HIS A 530 13.29 17.96 -39.83
C HIS A 530 13.41 16.70 -40.69
N TYR A 531 12.58 16.58 -41.74
CA TYR A 531 12.58 15.38 -42.57
C TYR A 531 13.86 15.22 -43.41
N LYS A 532 14.51 16.31 -43.81
CA LYS A 532 15.84 16.27 -44.44
C LYS A 532 16.92 15.76 -43.48
N LYS A 533 16.87 16.17 -42.20
CA LYS A 533 17.89 15.83 -41.21
C LYS A 533 17.71 14.45 -40.58
N TYR A 534 16.47 14.05 -40.30
CA TYR A 534 16.17 12.88 -39.49
C TYR A 534 15.54 11.73 -40.31
N GLY A 535 15.06 12.00 -41.53
CA GLY A 535 14.37 11.03 -42.38
C GLY A 535 12.85 11.15 -42.32
N ASN A 536 12.16 10.64 -43.35
CA ASN A 536 10.72 10.79 -43.52
C ASN A 536 9.87 10.01 -42.50
N ASP A 537 10.43 8.94 -41.94
CA ASP A 537 9.74 8.05 -40.99
C ASP A 537 9.88 8.49 -39.54
N LYS A 538 10.60 9.60 -39.29
CA LYS A 538 10.79 10.12 -37.93
C LYS A 538 9.61 11.00 -37.49
N PRO A 539 9.11 10.82 -36.25
CA PRO A 539 8.05 11.66 -35.71
C PRO A 539 8.45 13.14 -35.65
N PHE A 540 7.56 14.03 -36.07
CA PHE A 540 7.79 15.47 -36.08
C PHE A 540 7.30 16.12 -34.78
N PRO A 541 8.16 16.81 -34.00
CA PRO A 541 7.76 17.45 -32.75
C PRO A 541 6.75 18.58 -32.97
N MET A 542 5.47 18.35 -32.65
CA MET A 542 4.39 19.30 -32.94
C MET A 542 4.46 20.56 -32.08
N ILE A 543 5.18 20.53 -30.96
CA ILE A 543 5.52 21.72 -30.16
C ILE A 543 6.20 22.82 -31.00
N ARG A 544 6.89 22.43 -32.08
CA ARG A 544 7.52 23.36 -33.03
C ARG A 544 6.51 24.16 -33.84
N PHE A 545 5.30 23.63 -34.06
CA PHE A 545 4.19 24.37 -34.66
C PHE A 545 3.40 25.12 -33.60
N ALA A 546 3.19 24.53 -32.42
CA ALA A 546 2.47 25.17 -31.32
C ALA A 546 3.13 26.47 -30.83
N ASN A 547 4.45 26.61 -30.99
CA ASN A 547 5.21 27.80 -30.63
C ASN A 547 5.41 28.80 -31.77
N ILE A 548 4.84 28.56 -32.96
CA ILE A 548 4.77 29.58 -34.02
C ILE A 548 3.67 30.57 -33.63
N GLU A 549 3.86 31.85 -33.92
CA GLU A 549 2.80 32.85 -33.78
C GLU A 549 1.54 32.44 -34.56
N GLY A 550 0.37 32.52 -33.92
CA GLY A 550 -0.88 31.98 -34.47
C GLY A 550 -1.01 30.45 -34.46
N GLY A 551 0.05 29.71 -34.08
CA GLY A 551 0.08 28.24 -34.13
C GLY A 551 -0.99 27.54 -33.28
N LYS A 552 -1.47 28.18 -32.21
CA LYS A 552 -2.66 27.70 -31.48
C LYS A 552 -3.89 27.61 -32.37
N LYS A 553 -4.18 28.67 -33.14
CA LYS A 553 -5.35 28.73 -34.03
C LYS A 553 -5.25 27.70 -35.15
N GLU A 554 -4.04 27.51 -35.69
CA GLU A 554 -3.79 26.57 -36.79
C GLU A 554 -3.83 25.10 -36.37
N LEU A 555 -3.54 24.79 -35.10
CA LEU A 555 -3.57 23.42 -34.59
C LEU A 555 -4.91 23.02 -33.96
N LEU A 556 -5.72 23.97 -33.50
CA LEU A 556 -7.14 23.70 -33.20
C LEU A 556 -7.84 23.30 -34.51
N GLY A 557 -8.78 22.34 -34.49
CA GLY A 557 -9.40 21.88 -35.74
C GLY A 557 -8.58 20.83 -36.51
N THR A 558 -7.47 20.32 -35.96
CA THR A 558 -6.58 19.38 -36.67
C THR A 558 -6.66 17.96 -36.12
N TRP A 559 -6.42 17.00 -37.00
CA TRP A 559 -6.34 15.58 -36.66
C TRP A 559 -4.97 15.04 -37.04
N TRP A 560 -4.31 14.33 -36.12
CA TRP A 560 -3.03 13.68 -36.37
C TRP A 560 -2.74 12.58 -35.35
N SER A 561 -1.97 11.58 -35.78
CA SER A 561 -1.50 10.45 -35.00
C SER A 561 -0.25 10.87 -34.22
N GLY A 562 -0.29 10.78 -32.89
CA GLY A 562 0.76 11.33 -32.03
C GLY A 562 1.45 10.30 -31.16
N THR A 563 2.70 10.57 -30.82
CA THR A 563 3.50 9.77 -29.88
C THR A 563 4.41 10.66 -29.05
N ILE A 564 4.81 10.17 -27.88
CA ILE A 564 5.89 10.75 -27.08
C ILE A 564 6.68 9.62 -26.43
N ASP A 565 8.00 9.67 -26.56
CA ASP A 565 8.94 8.71 -26.00
C ASP A 565 9.41 9.17 -24.62
N LEU A 566 8.98 8.46 -23.57
CA LEU A 566 9.33 8.75 -22.18
C LEU A 566 10.78 8.38 -21.85
N THR A 567 11.46 7.63 -22.72
CA THR A 567 12.90 7.32 -22.57
C THR A 567 13.79 8.36 -23.21
N ASN A 568 13.25 9.18 -24.12
CA ASN A 568 13.95 10.30 -24.72
C ASN A 568 13.95 11.49 -23.75
N LYS A 569 15.13 11.88 -23.25
CA LYS A 569 15.30 12.97 -22.27
C LYS A 569 14.59 14.27 -22.66
N LYS A 570 14.64 14.64 -23.94
CA LYS A 570 14.08 15.92 -24.41
C LYS A 570 12.56 15.88 -24.54
N GLU A 571 12.02 14.76 -25.02
CA GLU A 571 10.57 14.57 -25.09
C GLU A 571 9.96 14.45 -23.70
N LEU A 572 10.63 13.70 -22.80
CA LEU A 572 10.26 13.62 -21.39
C LEU A 572 10.29 14.99 -20.72
N GLU A 573 11.31 15.81 -20.96
CA GLU A 573 11.39 17.17 -20.44
C GLU A 573 10.19 18.02 -20.89
N TRP A 574 9.81 17.98 -22.17
CA TRP A 574 8.62 18.69 -22.66
C TRP A 574 7.34 18.26 -21.95
N PHE A 575 7.19 16.95 -21.74
CA PHE A 575 6.03 16.40 -21.05
C PHE A 575 5.99 16.81 -19.57
N LEU A 576 7.11 16.67 -18.87
CA LEU A 576 7.24 17.03 -17.46
C LEU A 576 7.06 18.53 -17.22
N ASN A 577 7.56 19.38 -18.12
CA ASN A 577 7.32 20.82 -18.04
C ASN A 577 5.83 21.13 -18.09
N TYR A 578 5.07 20.52 -19.00
CA TYR A 578 3.61 20.67 -18.98
C TYR A 578 2.97 20.14 -17.69
N LEU A 579 3.45 19.01 -17.16
CA LEU A 579 2.87 18.39 -15.97
C LEU A 579 3.19 19.14 -14.68
N PHE A 580 4.33 19.82 -14.55
CA PHE A 580 4.79 20.36 -13.27
C PHE A 580 5.09 21.86 -13.25
N GLN A 581 5.20 22.51 -14.42
CA GLN A 581 5.30 23.96 -14.57
C GLN A 581 3.97 24.50 -15.08
#